data_AF-A0A837HC08-F1
#
_entry.id   AF-A0A837HC08-F1
#
_cell.length_a   1.000
_cell.length_b   1.000
_cell.length_c   1.000
_cell.angle_alpha   90.00
_cell.angle_beta   90.00
_cell.angle_gamma   90.00
#
_symmetry.space_group_name_H-M   'P 1'
#
loop_
_entity.id
_entity.type
_entity.pdbx_description
1 polymer ?
#
loop_
_entity_poly.entity_id
_entity_poly.type
_entity_poly.pdbx_seq_one_letter_code
_entity_poly.pdbx_strand_id
1 'polypeptide(L)'
;MTHKLKSLIDKLIIVSVRSQLMVKQTKQVIATKERSLVFFDIDQTRKEMAHSINESVAVSILALVLFIGAPSVFPEIINPYLPSSLKIMQAIVATPFIFWLITVMSNMVRYFRILKLQDMLTK
;
A
#
# COMPACT_ATOMS: atom_id res chain seq x y z
N MET A 1 -10.56 65.04 -20.11
CA MET A 1 -9.48 64.06 -20.36
C MET A 1 -9.29 63.05 -19.22
N THR A 2 -9.61 63.42 -17.97
CA THR A 2 -9.49 62.62 -16.74
C THR A 2 -10.40 61.38 -16.65
N HIS A 3 -11.62 61.43 -17.21
CA HIS A 3 -12.59 60.33 -17.12
C HIS A 3 -12.18 59.06 -17.90
N LYS A 4 -11.53 59.23 -19.06
CA LYS A 4 -11.09 58.13 -19.93
C LYS A 4 -9.90 57.39 -19.33
N LEU A 5 -8.98 58.13 -18.71
CA LEU A 5 -7.82 57.58 -18.02
C LEU A 5 -8.21 56.80 -16.76
N LYS A 6 -9.14 57.34 -15.96
CA LYS A 6 -9.68 56.65 -14.78
C LYS A 6 -10.35 55.33 -15.15
N SER A 7 -11.17 55.33 -16.21
CA SER A 7 -11.83 54.12 -16.72
C SER A 7 -10.83 53.05 -17.22
N LEU A 8 -9.71 53.47 -17.82
CA LEU A 8 -8.66 52.53 -18.25
C LEU A 8 -7.94 51.91 -17.05
N ILE A 9 -7.65 52.71 -16.01
CA ILE A 9 -7.04 52.23 -14.76
C ILE A 9 -7.97 51.22 -14.06
N ASP A 10 -9.26 51.52 -13.94
CA ASP A 10 -10.23 50.61 -13.33
C ASP A 10 -10.32 49.28 -14.09
N LYS A 11 -10.32 49.31 -15.44
CA LYS A 11 -10.27 48.09 -16.26
C LYS A 11 -8.98 47.30 -16.03
N LEU A 12 -7.84 47.98 -15.91
CA LEU A 12 -6.55 47.33 -15.68
C LEU A 12 -6.50 46.63 -14.31
N ILE A 13 -7.05 47.28 -13.27
CA ILE A 13 -7.15 46.72 -11.92
C ILE A 13 -8.05 45.47 -11.93
N ILE A 14 -9.21 45.53 -12.58
CA ILE A 14 -10.13 44.39 -12.67
C ILE A 14 -9.46 43.20 -13.35
N VAL A 15 -8.73 43.42 -14.45
CA VAL A 15 -8.01 42.34 -15.15
C VAL A 15 -6.89 41.76 -14.28
N SER A 16 -6.13 42.61 -13.59
CA SER A 16 -5.08 42.18 -12.65
C SER A 16 -5.63 41.31 -11.52
N VAL A 17 -6.70 41.76 -10.86
CA VAL A 17 -7.35 41.02 -9.77
C VAL A 17 -7.90 39.68 -10.29
N ARG A 18 -8.56 39.67 -11.46
CA ARG A 18 -9.11 38.44 -12.05
C ARG A 18 -8.01 37.43 -12.42
N SER A 19 -6.88 37.91 -12.94
CA SER A 19 -5.70 37.08 -13.22
C SER A 19 -5.14 36.44 -11.94
N GLN A 20 -4.95 37.22 -10.88
CA GLN A 20 -4.49 36.69 -9.59
C GLN A 20 -5.45 35.66 -8.98
N LEU A 21 -6.76 35.88 -9.14
CA LEU A 21 -7.80 34.96 -8.66
C LEU A 21 -7.76 33.63 -9.41
N MET A 22 -7.61 33.66 -10.74
CA MET A 22 -7.45 32.46 -11.56
C MET A 22 -6.18 31.69 -11.19
N VAL A 23 -5.06 32.37 -10.98
CA VAL A 23 -3.80 31.72 -10.54
C VAL A 23 -3.98 31.02 -9.18
N LYS A 24 -4.67 31.65 -8.23
CA LYS A 24 -4.97 31.03 -6.92
C LYS A 24 -5.85 29.78 -7.07
N GLN A 25 -6.90 29.85 -7.89
CA GLN A 25 -7.78 28.71 -8.13
C GLN A 25 -7.05 27.54 -8.80
N THR A 26 -6.22 27.80 -9.82
CA THR A 26 -5.44 26.76 -10.50
C THR A 26 -4.48 26.07 -9.53
N LYS A 27 -3.78 26.83 -8.68
CA LYS A 27 -2.91 26.27 -7.63
C LYS A 27 -3.67 25.38 -6.65
N GLN A 28 -4.87 25.80 -6.26
CA GLN A 28 -5.73 25.04 -5.35
C GLN A 28 -6.22 23.72 -5.97
N VAL A 29 -6.61 23.74 -7.25
CA VAL A 29 -7.02 22.53 -7.98
C VAL A 29 -5.88 21.54 -8.13
N ILE A 30 -4.66 22.00 -8.43
CA ILE A 30 -3.46 21.15 -8.54
C ILE A 30 -3.15 20.50 -7.18
N ALA A 31 -3.11 21.28 -6.09
CA ALA A 31 -2.87 20.76 -4.75
C ALA A 31 -3.92 19.71 -4.32
N THR A 32 -5.19 19.89 -4.73
CA THR A 32 -6.27 18.95 -4.43
C THR A 32 -6.08 17.63 -5.19
N LYS A 33 -5.67 17.70 -6.47
CA LYS A 33 -5.35 16.50 -7.27
C LYS A 33 -4.15 15.74 -6.71
N GLU A 34 -3.08 16.44 -6.35
CA GLU A 34 -1.89 15.83 -5.74
C GLU A 34 -2.24 15.12 -4.41
N ARG A 35 -3.02 15.75 -3.53
CA ARG A 35 -3.52 15.08 -2.32
C ARG A 35 -4.34 13.84 -2.63
N SER A 36 -5.24 13.90 -3.62
CA SER A 36 -6.07 12.75 -3.99
C SER A 36 -5.26 11.55 -4.50
N LEU A 37 -4.17 11.80 -5.24
CA LEU A 37 -3.23 10.77 -5.69
C LEU A 37 -2.51 10.11 -4.52
N VAL A 38 -2.04 10.91 -3.56
CA VAL A 38 -1.36 10.38 -2.36
C VAL A 38 -2.30 9.52 -1.50
N PHE A 39 -3.58 9.91 -1.37
CA PHE A 39 -4.58 9.07 -0.69
C PHE A 39 -4.83 7.74 -1.43
N PHE A 40 -4.90 7.76 -2.76
CA PHE A 40 -5.05 6.57 -3.58
C PHE A 40 -3.87 5.60 -3.38
N ASP A 41 -2.64 6.11 -3.41
CA ASP A 41 -1.43 5.31 -3.19
C ASP A 41 -1.39 4.68 -1.80
N ILE A 42 -1.84 5.40 -0.77
CA ILE A 42 -1.96 4.86 0.59
C ILE A 42 -2.98 3.72 0.63
N ASP A 43 -4.17 3.89 0.03
CA ASP A 43 -5.21 2.87 0.02
C ASP A 43 -4.78 1.62 -0.76
N GLN A 44 -4.15 1.80 -1.91
CA GLN A 44 -3.57 0.72 -2.68
C GLN A 44 -2.51 -0.04 -1.85
N THR A 45 -1.59 0.69 -1.21
CA THR A 45 -0.54 0.06 -0.38
C THR A 45 -1.15 -0.73 0.78
N ARG A 46 -2.25 -0.25 1.40
CA ARG A 46 -2.98 -0.97 2.45
C ARG A 46 -3.63 -2.26 1.93
N LYS A 47 -4.24 -2.21 0.74
CA LYS A 47 -4.81 -3.41 0.09
C LYS A 47 -3.74 -4.45 -0.20
N GLU A 48 -2.57 -4.03 -0.70
CA GLU A 48 -1.42 -4.92 -0.92
C GLU A 48 -0.93 -5.56 0.38
N MET A 49 -0.88 -4.80 1.48
CA MET A 49 -0.52 -5.35 2.80
C MET A 49 -1.51 -6.43 3.26
N ALA A 50 -2.82 -6.15 3.15
CA ALA A 50 -3.86 -7.10 3.52
C ALA A 50 -3.84 -8.36 2.64
N HIS A 51 -3.61 -8.21 1.34
CA HIS A 51 -3.45 -9.33 0.42
C HIS A 51 -2.27 -10.22 0.81
N SER A 52 -1.10 -9.62 1.08
CA SER A 52 0.09 -10.36 1.52
C SER A 52 -0.11 -11.10 2.85
N ILE A 53 -0.89 -10.52 3.77
CA ILE A 53 -1.28 -11.19 5.01
C ILE A 53 -2.16 -12.41 4.71
N ASN A 54 -3.17 -12.25 3.85
CA ASN A 54 -4.07 -13.34 3.48
C ASN A 54 -3.34 -14.51 2.81
N GLU A 55 -2.40 -14.23 1.91
CA GLU A 55 -1.54 -15.26 1.32
C GLU A 55 -0.73 -16.00 2.38
N SER A 56 -0.16 -15.27 3.35
CA SER A 56 0.61 -15.86 4.45
C SER A 56 -0.21 -16.80 5.32
N VAL A 57 -1.45 -16.39 5.63
CA VAL A 57 -2.42 -17.21 6.35
C VAL A 57 -2.80 -18.43 5.53
N ALA A 58 -3.07 -18.28 4.22
CA ALA A 58 -3.43 -19.38 3.34
C ALA A 58 -2.30 -20.44 3.24
N VAL A 59 -1.04 -20.00 3.08
CA VAL A 59 0.13 -20.89 3.10
C VAL A 59 0.24 -21.62 4.44
N SER A 60 -0.03 -20.94 5.55
CA SER A 60 0.00 -21.54 6.89
C SER A 60 -1.10 -22.59 7.07
N ILE A 61 -2.33 -22.33 6.60
CA ILE A 61 -3.43 -23.29 6.63
C ILE A 61 -3.10 -24.49 5.75
N LEU A 62 -2.59 -24.27 4.54
CA LEU A 62 -2.21 -25.36 3.63
C LEU A 62 -1.13 -26.24 4.25
N ALA A 63 -0.09 -25.63 4.84
CA ALA A 63 0.96 -26.36 5.53
C ALA A 63 0.42 -27.19 6.71
N LEU A 64 -0.52 -26.65 7.49
CA LEU A 64 -1.16 -27.37 8.59
C LEU A 64 -1.97 -28.57 8.08
N VAL A 65 -2.76 -28.38 7.02
CA VAL A 65 -3.55 -29.46 6.41
C VAL A 65 -2.63 -30.57 5.88
N LEU A 66 -1.52 -30.20 5.24
CA LEU A 66 -0.52 -31.17 4.78
C LEU A 66 0.16 -31.87 5.95
N PHE A 67 0.51 -31.15 7.02
CA PHE A 67 1.17 -31.74 8.18
C PHE A 67 0.30 -32.80 8.86
N ILE A 68 -1.01 -32.54 9.00
CA ILE A 68 -1.96 -33.46 9.63
C ILE A 68 -2.40 -34.57 8.67
N GLY A 69 -2.71 -34.22 7.42
CA GLY A 69 -3.33 -35.14 6.46
C GLY A 69 -2.35 -35.99 5.66
N ALA A 70 -1.16 -35.46 5.33
CA ALA A 70 -0.23 -36.16 4.44
C ALA A 70 0.26 -37.52 4.97
N PRO A 71 0.47 -37.74 6.29
CA PRO A 71 0.77 -39.08 6.81
C PRO A 71 -0.30 -40.12 6.52
N SER A 72 -1.58 -39.72 6.44
CA SER A 72 -2.70 -40.63 6.17
C SER A 72 -2.90 -40.90 4.67
N VAL A 73 -2.59 -39.92 3.81
CA VAL A 73 -2.79 -40.01 2.35
C VAL A 73 -1.58 -40.61 1.64
N PHE A 74 -0.36 -40.35 2.14
CA PHE A 74 0.90 -40.82 1.56
C PHE A 74 1.79 -41.52 2.59
N PRO A 75 1.34 -42.63 3.20
CA PRO A 75 2.05 -43.31 4.29
C PRO A 75 3.42 -43.88 3.88
N GLU A 76 3.61 -44.20 2.60
CA GLU A 76 4.88 -44.72 2.07
C GLU A 76 5.98 -43.64 1.98
N ILE A 77 5.59 -42.36 1.87
CA ILE A 77 6.49 -41.22 1.71
C ILE A 77 6.66 -40.49 3.03
N ILE A 78 5.56 -40.29 3.76
CA ILE A 78 5.50 -39.55 5.02
C ILE A 78 5.01 -40.50 6.11
N ASN A 79 5.96 -41.18 6.75
CA ASN A 79 5.69 -41.99 7.93
C ASN A 79 6.26 -41.25 9.16
N PRO A 80 5.42 -40.77 10.08
CA PRO A 80 5.86 -39.97 11.23
C PRO A 80 6.77 -40.74 12.20
N TYR A 81 6.82 -42.07 12.08
CA TYR A 81 7.66 -42.95 12.89
C TYR A 81 9.04 -43.22 12.25
N LEU A 82 9.28 -42.78 11.01
CA LEU A 82 10.56 -42.95 10.32
C LEU A 82 11.42 -41.67 10.35
N PRO A 83 12.72 -41.76 10.69
CA PRO A 83 13.63 -40.61 10.69
C PRO A 83 13.77 -39.94 9.31
N SER A 84 13.58 -40.68 8.22
CA SER A 84 13.64 -40.18 6.84
C SER A 84 12.52 -39.17 6.54
N SER A 85 11.32 -39.39 7.07
CA SER A 85 10.16 -38.51 6.87
C SER A 85 10.19 -37.28 7.78
N LEU A 86 11.01 -37.29 8.84
CA LEU A 86 11.14 -36.20 9.80
C LEU A 86 11.64 -34.89 9.13
N LYS A 87 12.54 -35.01 8.14
CA LYS A 87 13.01 -33.86 7.33
C LYS A 87 11.88 -33.25 6.48
N ILE A 88 11.01 -34.09 5.94
CA ILE A 88 9.86 -33.64 5.11
C ILE A 88 8.86 -32.92 6.01
N MET A 89 8.54 -33.49 7.17
CA MET A 89 7.65 -32.86 8.15
C MET A 89 8.21 -31.54 8.68
N GLN A 90 9.52 -31.45 8.93
CA GLN A 90 10.20 -30.20 9.27
C GLN A 90 10.09 -29.16 8.16
N ALA A 91 10.23 -29.55 6.90
CA ALA A 91 10.06 -28.63 5.77
C ALA A 91 8.63 -28.07 5.71
N ILE A 92 7.61 -28.93 5.89
CA ILE A 92 6.20 -28.51 5.93
C ILE A 92 5.96 -27.45 7.02
N VAL A 93 6.62 -27.55 8.17
CA VAL A 93 6.51 -26.57 9.26
C VAL A 93 7.38 -25.32 9.03
N ALA A 94 8.57 -25.48 8.44
CA ALA A 94 9.49 -24.37 8.22
C ALA A 94 9.03 -23.42 7.11
N THR A 95 8.41 -23.94 6.05
CA THR A 95 7.89 -23.14 4.93
C THR A 95 6.94 -22.00 5.34
N PRO A 96 5.85 -22.24 6.10
CA PRO A 96 4.96 -21.17 6.53
C PRO A 96 5.64 -20.17 7.47
N PHE A 97 6.61 -20.61 8.29
CA PHE A 97 7.39 -19.70 9.15
C PHE A 97 8.25 -18.73 8.34
N ILE A 98 8.98 -19.24 7.34
CA ILE A 98 9.78 -18.39 6.43
C ILE A 98 8.86 -17.42 5.68
N PHE A 99 7.72 -17.92 5.18
CA PHE A 99 6.78 -17.10 4.45
C PHE A 99 6.19 -15.98 5.33
N TRP A 100 5.82 -16.30 6.57
CA TRP A 100 5.39 -15.32 7.56
C TRP A 100 6.45 -14.23 7.82
N LEU A 101 7.72 -14.62 7.97
CA LEU A 101 8.80 -13.66 8.17
C LEU A 101 8.94 -12.69 6.98
N ILE A 102 8.85 -13.21 5.75
CA ILE A 102 8.86 -12.40 4.54
C ILE A 102 7.66 -11.43 4.51
N THR A 103 6.47 -11.91 4.86
CA THR A 103 5.26 -11.09 4.96
C THR A 103 5.45 -9.93 5.96
N VAL A 104 5.99 -10.21 7.15
CA VAL A 104 6.25 -9.19 8.18
C VAL A 104 7.23 -8.13 7.68
N MET A 105 8.38 -8.55 7.13
CA MET A 105 9.40 -7.63 6.63
C MET A 105 8.87 -6.77 5.46
N SER A 106 8.14 -7.39 4.53
CA SER A 106 7.54 -6.70 3.39
C SER A 106 6.51 -5.65 3.83
N ASN A 107 5.65 -6.01 4.78
CA ASN A 107 4.64 -5.09 5.32
C ASN A 107 5.25 -3.98 6.18
N MET A 108 6.38 -4.22 6.84
CA MET A 108 7.11 -3.17 7.56
C MET A 108 7.59 -2.08 6.58
N VAL A 109 8.18 -2.48 5.45
CA VAL A 109 8.63 -1.53 4.40
C VAL A 109 7.44 -0.75 3.82
N ARG A 110 6.33 -1.43 3.52
CA ARG A 110 5.09 -0.77 3.04
C ARG A 110 4.53 0.20 4.08
N TYR A 111 4.57 -0.16 5.36
CA TYR A 111 4.13 0.72 6.45
C TYR A 111 4.97 2.00 6.52
N PHE A 112 6.30 1.91 6.43
CA PHE A 112 7.16 3.09 6.34
C PHE A 112 6.84 3.97 5.12
N ARG A 113 6.51 3.36 3.97
CA ARG A 113 6.07 4.11 2.79
C ARG A 113 4.76 4.87 3.05
N ILE A 114 3.79 4.24 3.71
CA ILE A 114 2.53 4.91 4.11
C ILE A 114 2.81 6.09 5.03
N LEU A 115 3.67 5.94 6.04
CA LEU A 115 4.03 7.02 6.96
C LEU A 115 4.64 8.22 6.20
N LYS A 116 5.52 7.97 5.23
CA LYS A 116 6.12 9.03 4.41
C LYS A 116 5.08 9.72 3.52
N LEU A 117 4.15 8.96 2.93
CA LEU A 117 3.05 9.52 2.15
C LEU A 117 2.09 10.34 3.02
N GLN A 118 1.85 9.92 4.26
CA GLN A 118 1.06 10.68 5.23
C GLN A 118 1.74 12.00 5.62
N ASP A 119 3.06 12.00 5.83
CA ASP A 119 3.83 13.22 6.12
C ASP A 119 3.69 14.27 5.01
N MET A 120 3.64 13.83 3.74
CA MET A 120 3.39 14.70 2.58
C MET A 120 1.97 15.29 2.54
N LEU A 121 1.00 14.67 3.21
CA LEU A 121 -0.38 15.20 3.27
C LEU A 121 -0.54 16.26 4.38
N THR A 122 0.23 16.14 5.46
CA THR A 122 0.19 17.02 6.64
C THR A 122 1.02 18.30 6.50
N LYS A 123 2.06 18.30 5.66
CA LYS A 123 2.82 19.50 5.30
C LYS A 123 2.11 20.31 4.23
#